data_AF-A0A6P0W0V6-F1
#
_entry.id   AF-A0A6P0W0V6-F1
#
_cell.length_a   1.000
_cell.length_b   1.000
_cell.length_c   1.000
_cell.angle_alpha   90.00
_cell.angle_beta   90.00
_cell.angle_gamma   90.00
#
_symmetry.space_group_name_H-M   'P 1'
#
loop_
_entity.id
_entity.type
_entity.pdbx_description
1 polymer ?
#
loop_
_entity_poly.entity_id
_entity_poly.type
_entity_poly.pdbx_seq_one_letter_code
_entity_poly.pdbx_strand_id
1 'polypeptide(L)' 'MAHLKQRRSQNVSGDFYVDSSCIDCDTCRWMTPEVFHRASGQSVVH' A
#
# COMPACT_ATOMS: atom_id res chain seq x y z
N MET A 1 4.45 -10.32 -5.77
CA MET A 1 4.28 -9.42 -6.93
C MET A 1 2.88 -8.85 -6.86
N ALA A 2 2.69 -7.56 -7.13
CA ALA A 2 1.39 -6.93 -6.96
C ALA A 2 0.41 -7.29 -8.09
N HIS A 3 -0.86 -7.49 -7.76
CA HIS A 3 -1.94 -7.75 -8.68
C HIS A 3 -2.94 -6.58 -8.70
N LEU A 4 -3.13 -5.94 -9.86
CA LEU A 4 -4.01 -4.78 -9.99
C LEU A 4 -5.47 -5.07 -9.57
N LYS A 5 -5.95 -6.29 -9.81
CA LYS A 5 -7.29 -6.74 -9.40
C LYS A 5 -7.47 -6.81 -7.88
N GLN A 6 -6.37 -6.82 -7.13
CA GLN A 6 -6.34 -6.87 -5.66
C GLN A 6 -6.00 -5.50 -5.05
N ARG A 7 -5.98 -4.42 -5.85
CA ARG A 7 -5.76 -3.05 -5.36
C ARG A 7 -6.73 -2.75 -4.22
N ARG A 8 -6.19 -2.32 -3.08
CA ARG A 8 -7.00 -1.98 -1.91
C ARG A 8 -7.77 -0.69 -2.17
N SER A 9 -9.01 -0.61 -1.69
CA SER A 9 -9.86 0.57 -1.81
C SER A 9 -9.39 1.76 -0.98
N GLN A 10 -8.54 1.52 0.02
CA GLN A 10 -7.94 2.56 0.85
C GLN A 10 -6.77 3.31 0.18
N ASN A 11 -6.27 2.85 -0.97
CA ASN A 11 -5.28 3.64 -1.72
C ASN A 11 -5.97 4.84 -2.36
N VAL A 12 -5.29 5.98 -2.40
CA VAL A 12 -5.70 7.08 -3.27
C VAL A 12 -5.62 6.69 -4.75
N SER A 13 -6.33 7.45 -5.60
CA SER A 13 -6.25 7.29 -7.06
C SER A 13 -4.86 7.68 -7.57
N GLY A 14 -4.32 6.89 -8.51
CA GLY A 14 -3.00 7.14 -9.10
C GLY A 14 -2.32 5.84 -9.55
N ASP A 15 -1.10 5.99 -10.03
CA ASP A 15 -0.34 4.88 -10.65
C ASP A 15 0.20 3.88 -9.63
N PHE A 16 0.49 4.34 -8.41
CA PHE A 16 0.95 3.50 -7.31
C PHE A 16 -0.21 2.95 -6.50
N TYR A 17 -0.03 1.73 -5.99
CA TYR A 17 -0.97 1.09 -5.08
C TYR A 17 -0.33 -0.02 -4.27
N VAL A 18 -0.96 -0.32 -3.14
CA VAL A 18 -0.74 -1.56 -2.40
C VAL A 18 -1.95 -2.46 -2.61
N ASP A 19 -1.70 -3.74 -2.87
CA ASP A 19 -2.76 -4.74 -3.01
C ASP A 19 -3.02 -5.50 -1.70
N SER A 20 -4.00 -6.39 -1.70
CA SER A 20 -4.39 -7.18 -0.53
C SER A 20 -3.39 -8.28 -0.12
N SER A 21 -2.29 -8.46 -0.85
CA SER A 21 -1.22 -9.41 -0.49
C SER A 21 -0.20 -8.81 0.48
N CYS A 22 -0.36 -7.53 0.86
CA CYS A 22 0.50 -6.86 1.84
C CYS A 22 0.54 -7.62 3.16
N ILE A 23 1.75 -7.97 3.60
CA ILE A 23 2.02 -8.66 4.87
C ILE A 23 2.43 -7.70 6.00
N ASP A 24 2.31 -6.40 5.76
CA ASP A 24 2.64 -5.35 6.73
C ASP A 24 4.10 -5.37 7.23
N CYS A 25 5.07 -5.68 6.37
CA CYS A 25 6.49 -5.78 6.73
C CYS A 25 7.24 -4.43 6.94
N ASP A 26 6.52 -3.30 6.94
CA ASP A 26 7.04 -1.93 7.08
C ASP A 26 8.01 -1.39 6.00
N THR A 27 8.63 -2.23 5.16
CA THR A 27 9.69 -1.80 4.22
C THR A 27 9.30 -0.59 3.36
N CYS A 28 8.09 -0.56 2.80
CA CYS A 28 7.62 0.55 1.97
C CYS A 28 7.47 1.87 2.75
N ARG A 29 6.98 1.80 4.00
CA ARG A 29 6.80 2.98 4.87
C ARG A 29 8.12 3.50 5.40
N TRP A 30 9.10 2.61 5.60
CA TRP A 30 10.45 3.02 5.99
C TRP A 30 11.19 3.72 4.86
N MET A 31 11.11 3.18 3.63
CA MET A 31 11.80 3.76 2.48
C MET A 31 11.16 5.06 1.99
N THR A 32 9.83 5.18 2.06
CA THR A 32 9.08 6.29 1.47
C THR A 32 7.85 6.62 2.33
N PRO A 33 8.04 7.12 3.56
CA PRO A 33 6.95 7.44 4.49
C PRO A 33 5.98 8.53 3.98
N GLU A 34 6.41 9.34 3.02
CA GLU A 34 5.63 10.40 2.36
C GLU A 34 4.70 9.88 1.26
N VAL A 35 4.77 8.59 0.92
CA VAL A 35 3.88 7.94 -0.05
C VAL A 35 3.06 6.85 0.61
N PHE A 36 3.68 6.07 1.50
CA PHE A 36 3.04 4.91 2.13
C PHE A 36 2.73 5.15 3.59
N HIS A 37 1.52 4.79 4.01
CA HIS A 37 1.12 4.81 5.41
C HIS A 37 0.31 3.56 5.78
N ARG A 38 0.10 3.34 7.07
CA ARG A 38 -0.62 2.17 7.58
C ARG A 38 -2.11 2.45 7.71
N ALA A 39 -2.93 1.62 7.09
CA ALA A 39 -4.39 1.66 7.20
C ALA A 39 -4.96 0.23 7.30
N SER A 40 -5.75 -0.03 8.34
CA SER A 40 -6.39 -1.34 8.59
C SER A 40 -5.39 -2.51 8.62
N GLY A 41 -4.24 -2.32 9.27
CA GLY A 41 -3.26 -3.40 9.47
C GLY A 41 -2.37 -3.72 8.28
N GLN A 42 -2.40 -2.91 7.22
CA GLN A 42 -1.61 -3.10 5.99
C GLN A 42 -1.23 -1.72 5.42
N SER A 43 -0.23 -1.69 4.54
CA SER A 43 0.20 -0.45 3.88
C SER A 43 -0.79 0.02 2.79
N VAL A 44 -0.88 1.33 2.58
CA VAL A 44 -1.64 1.97 1.50
C VAL A 44 -0.92 3.22 1.02
N VAL A 45 -1.22 3.67 -0.19
CA VAL A 45 -0.80 4.97 -0.74
C VAL A 45 -1.77 6.07 -0.30
N HIS A 46 -1.26 7.22 0.17
CA HIS A 46 -2.06 8.44 0.43
C HIS A 46 -1.81 9.56 -0.58
#